data_AF-A0ABD1NWB4-F1
#
_entry.id   AF-A0ABD1NWB4-F1
#
_cell.length_a   1.000
_cell.length_b   1.000
_cell.length_c   1.000
_cell.angle_alpha   90.00
_cell.angle_beta   90.00
_cell.angle_gamma   90.00
#
_symmetry.space_group_name_H-M   'P 1'
#
loop_
_entity.id
_entity.type
_entity.pdbx_description
1 polymer ?
#
loop_
_entity_poly.entity_id
_entity_poly.type
_entity_poly.pdbx_seq_one_letter_code
_entity_poly.pdbx_strand_id
1 'polypeptide(L)'
;MEKLAYKLLELIALSLGLPRTRLNGFFEEHTSFMRLNHYPPCPVPHLVLGVGRHKDGGALTILAQDDVGGLEVKRKTDGEWIFVKPTPNAYIINVGDIIQVWSNDKYESVEHRVMVNPDKERFSIPFFLNPSHFTWVEPLEELINEENPAKYKAYNWGKFFANRKRTMGEVDPAFIQDLEHQPKLDITEAEGIPLIDLFPLNSSNTDPEFSSLVAEIGDACKNWGFFQVINHGVPLKCREKIELASRKFFALSKEEKKKVSRDEANPLGYYDTEHTKNVRDWKEVFDLTVMNPTIIPASHEPDDKELKELINQWPEYPPEFRETCEEYAAEMEKLAYKLLELIALSLGLPKTRLNGFFKDNTSYIRLNHYPLCPAPHLVLGVGRHKDAGALTILAQDDVGGLEVKRKTDGEWILVKPTPNAYIINVGDIIQVWSNDKYESVEHRVIVNSDKERFSVPFFFCPEHSTWVEPLEELINKENPAKYKAYNWGKFYANRRRSNFKKLDVPNIQIYHFRI
;
A
#
# COMPACT_ATOMS: atom_id res chain seq x y z
N MET A 1 26.39 -33.58 11.09
CA MET A 1 25.00 -33.07 11.14
C MET A 1 24.07 -33.84 10.20
N GLU A 2 24.39 -34.00 8.92
CA GLU A 2 23.51 -34.71 7.95
C GLU A 2 23.06 -36.09 8.41
N LYS A 3 23.97 -36.96 8.87
CA LYS A 3 23.60 -38.29 9.40
C LYS A 3 22.57 -38.24 10.53
N LEU A 4 22.63 -37.21 11.38
CA LEU A 4 21.64 -36.99 12.44
C LEU A 4 20.32 -36.49 11.85
N ALA A 5 20.37 -35.57 10.89
CA ALA A 5 19.19 -35.06 10.20
C ALA A 5 18.41 -36.17 9.49
N TYR A 6 19.09 -37.08 8.77
CA TYR A 6 18.46 -38.25 8.15
C TYR A 6 17.80 -39.18 9.19
N LYS A 7 18.46 -39.45 10.32
CA LYS A 7 17.84 -40.22 11.41
C LYS A 7 16.59 -39.53 11.98
N LEU A 8 16.59 -38.21 12.10
CA LEU A 8 15.43 -37.44 12.54
C LEU A 8 14.29 -37.50 11.51
N LEU A 9 14.60 -37.39 10.21
CA LEU A 9 13.62 -37.57 9.14
C LEU A 9 12.99 -38.97 9.16
N GLU A 10 13.78 -40.01 9.39
CA GLU A 10 13.27 -41.38 9.54
C GLU A 10 12.31 -41.51 10.73
N LEU A 11 12.63 -40.88 11.86
CA LEU A 11 11.75 -40.86 13.04
C LEU A 11 10.46 -40.06 12.79
N ILE A 12 10.54 -38.95 12.07
CA ILE A 12 9.37 -38.15 11.65
C ILE A 12 8.50 -38.95 10.68
N ALA A 13 9.09 -39.68 9.73
CA ALA A 13 8.33 -40.53 8.82
C ALA A 13 7.56 -41.62 9.60
N LEU A 14 8.22 -42.29 10.54
CA LEU A 14 7.61 -43.32 11.37
C LEU A 14 6.48 -42.77 12.25
N SER A 15 6.65 -41.59 12.86
CA SER A 15 5.60 -40.97 13.69
C SER A 15 4.38 -40.53 12.87
N LEU A 16 4.56 -40.26 11.57
CA LEU A 16 3.48 -39.97 10.63
C LEU A 16 2.79 -41.23 10.09
N GLY A 17 3.26 -42.43 10.46
CA GLY A 17 2.73 -43.70 9.94
C GLY A 17 3.26 -44.08 8.56
N LEU A 18 4.36 -43.46 8.11
CA LEU A 18 4.97 -43.67 6.80
C LEU A 18 6.12 -44.69 6.88
N PRO A 19 6.52 -45.33 5.77
CA PRO A 19 7.74 -46.11 5.70
C PRO A 19 8.95 -45.31 6.17
N ARG A 20 9.86 -45.94 6.91
CA ARG A 20 11.04 -45.30 7.52
C ARG A 20 11.81 -44.39 6.57
N THR A 21 11.98 -44.81 5.31
CA THR A 21 12.78 -44.09 4.30
C THR A 21 11.94 -43.17 3.40
N ARG A 22 10.65 -42.99 3.69
CA ARG A 22 9.70 -42.29 2.80
C ARG A 22 10.13 -40.87 2.43
N LEU A 23 10.75 -40.16 3.36
CA LEU A 23 11.19 -38.77 3.15
C LEU A 23 12.56 -38.69 2.46
N ASN A 24 13.35 -39.76 2.46
CA ASN A 24 14.76 -39.72 2.04
C ASN A 24 14.92 -39.33 0.56
N GLY A 25 14.01 -39.77 -0.31
CA GLY A 25 14.07 -39.48 -1.75
C GLY A 25 13.98 -37.99 -2.09
N PHE A 26 13.36 -37.16 -1.23
CA PHE A 26 13.31 -35.71 -1.45
C PHE A 26 14.65 -35.00 -1.25
N PHE A 27 15.64 -35.71 -0.71
CA PHE A 27 16.97 -35.20 -0.40
C PHE A 27 18.06 -35.80 -1.29
N GLU A 28 17.69 -36.46 -2.40
CA GLU A 28 18.64 -36.75 -3.47
C GLU A 28 19.13 -35.42 -4.08
N GLU A 29 20.44 -35.16 -4.04
CA GLU A 29 21.02 -33.85 -4.40
C GLU A 29 20.52 -32.69 -3.52
N HIS A 30 20.32 -32.96 -2.22
CA HIS A 30 19.92 -31.94 -1.25
C HIS A 30 20.92 -30.80 -1.13
N THR A 31 20.43 -29.67 -0.62
CA THR A 31 21.31 -28.56 -0.22
C THR A 31 21.31 -28.41 1.29
N SER A 32 22.50 -28.52 1.88
CA SER A 32 22.73 -28.27 3.30
C SER A 32 23.78 -27.19 3.48
N PHE A 33 23.65 -26.40 4.55
CA PHE A 33 24.67 -25.43 4.93
C PHE A 33 24.62 -25.17 6.43
N MET A 34 25.74 -24.65 6.95
CA MET A 34 25.82 -24.14 8.32
C MET A 34 26.02 -22.64 8.27
N ARG A 35 25.48 -21.95 9.27
CA ARG A 35 25.79 -20.54 9.51
C ARG A 35 26.45 -20.43 10.88
N LEU A 36 27.54 -19.67 10.97
CA LEU A 36 28.17 -19.33 12.25
C LEU A 36 27.69 -17.93 12.61
N ASN A 37 26.89 -17.83 13.67
CA ASN A 37 26.40 -16.53 14.16
C ASN A 37 27.20 -16.11 15.39
N HIS A 38 27.63 -14.86 15.40
CA HIS A 38 28.18 -14.16 16.55
C HIS A 38 27.26 -12.99 16.88
N TYR A 39 26.77 -12.96 18.12
CA TYR A 39 25.95 -11.86 18.63
C TYR A 39 26.77 -11.14 19.71
N PRO A 40 27.29 -9.92 19.44
CA PRO A 40 28.03 -9.17 20.44
C PRO A 40 27.12 -8.72 21.59
N PRO A 41 27.69 -8.39 22.76
CA PRO A 41 26.93 -7.77 23.85
C PRO A 41 26.25 -6.48 23.38
N CYS A 42 25.03 -6.24 23.84
CA CYS A 42 24.24 -5.08 23.44
C CYS A 42 23.70 -4.33 24.66
N PRO A 43 24.15 -3.09 24.94
CA PRO A 43 23.77 -2.35 26.16
C PRO A 43 22.28 -1.98 26.23
N VAL A 44 21.54 -2.11 25.12
CA VAL A 44 20.11 -1.79 25.02
C VAL A 44 19.30 -2.96 24.43
N PRO A 45 19.31 -4.15 25.09
CA PRO A 45 18.79 -5.38 24.52
C PRO A 45 17.27 -5.38 24.30
N HIS A 46 16.55 -4.44 24.92
CA HIS A 46 15.11 -4.27 24.78
C HIS A 46 14.69 -3.58 23.46
N LEU A 47 15.63 -2.97 22.72
CA LEU A 47 15.37 -2.28 21.46
C LEU A 47 15.89 -3.04 20.22
N VAL A 48 16.66 -4.11 20.42
CA VAL A 48 17.42 -4.77 19.35
C VAL A 48 17.16 -6.28 19.37
N LEU A 49 16.88 -6.84 18.21
CA LEU A 49 16.85 -8.29 18.00
C LEU A 49 18.17 -8.73 17.37
N GLY A 50 18.73 -9.85 17.84
CA GLY A 50 19.88 -10.49 17.19
C GLY A 50 19.46 -11.13 15.86
N VAL A 51 18.27 -11.73 15.84
CA VAL A 51 17.60 -12.20 14.61
C VAL A 51 16.11 -11.90 14.75
N GLY A 52 15.53 -11.29 13.71
CA GLY A 52 14.10 -10.99 13.66
C GLY A 52 13.21 -12.24 13.74
N ARG A 53 11.92 -12.04 14.00
CA ARG A 53 10.92 -13.12 13.99
C ARG A 53 10.83 -13.79 12.62
N HIS A 54 10.93 -15.11 12.56
CA HIS A 54 10.82 -15.88 11.32
C HIS A 54 10.50 -17.35 11.57
N LYS A 55 10.22 -18.06 10.48
CA LYS A 55 10.16 -19.53 10.39
C LYS A 55 11.22 -20.02 9.43
N ASP A 56 11.74 -21.22 9.69
CA ASP A 56 12.71 -21.86 8.80
C ASP A 56 11.99 -22.47 7.61
N GLY A 57 12.38 -22.05 6.40
CA GLY A 57 11.73 -22.56 5.18
C GLY A 57 12.17 -23.97 4.79
N GLY A 58 13.31 -24.45 5.32
CA GLY A 58 13.86 -25.77 5.01
C GLY A 58 13.05 -26.91 5.63
N ALA A 59 13.60 -28.13 5.60
CA ALA A 59 12.97 -29.27 6.25
C ALA A 59 13.31 -29.34 7.74
N LEU A 60 14.60 -29.28 8.08
CA LEU A 60 15.08 -29.38 9.45
C LEU A 60 16.19 -28.38 9.71
N THR A 61 16.20 -27.81 10.92
CA THR A 61 17.32 -27.07 11.47
C THR A 61 17.83 -27.76 12.73
N ILE A 62 19.14 -28.04 12.76
CA ILE A 62 19.82 -28.59 13.93
C ILE A 62 20.74 -27.50 14.47
N LEU A 63 20.38 -26.96 15.62
CA LEU A 63 21.04 -25.81 16.22
C LEU A 63 21.97 -26.26 17.35
N ALA A 64 23.26 -25.95 17.19
CA ALA A 64 24.20 -25.88 18.29
C ALA A 64 24.21 -24.43 18.85
N GLN A 65 24.10 -24.27 20.16
CA GLN A 65 24.25 -22.97 20.81
C GLN A 65 25.08 -23.10 22.08
N ASP A 66 25.62 -21.98 22.54
CA ASP A 66 26.31 -21.87 23.82
C ASP A 66 25.34 -21.85 25.01
N ASP A 67 25.88 -21.58 26.20
CA ASP A 67 25.17 -21.48 27.46
C ASP A 67 24.56 -20.10 27.76
N VAL A 68 24.74 -19.11 26.86
CA VAL A 68 24.22 -17.74 27.03
C VAL A 68 22.72 -17.68 26.74
N GLY A 69 22.24 -18.51 25.81
CA GLY A 69 20.82 -18.58 25.45
C GLY A 69 20.35 -17.38 24.62
N GLY A 70 19.07 -17.02 24.70
CA GLY A 70 18.49 -15.90 23.94
C GLY A 70 17.65 -16.29 22.73
N LEU A 71 17.57 -17.58 22.37
CA LEU A 71 16.56 -18.07 21.45
C LEU A 71 15.18 -18.02 22.12
N GLU A 72 14.21 -17.39 21.47
CA GLU A 72 12.81 -17.45 21.87
C GLU A 72 11.98 -18.13 20.77
N VAL A 73 11.03 -18.96 21.19
CA VAL A 73 10.05 -19.62 20.33
C VAL A 73 8.66 -19.17 20.71
N LYS A 74 7.80 -18.99 19.72
CA LYS A 74 6.40 -18.63 19.94
C LYS A 74 5.58 -19.89 20.17
N ARG A 75 4.98 -20.01 21.36
CA ARG A 75 4.14 -21.13 21.73
C ARG A 75 2.84 -21.08 20.93
N LYS A 76 2.47 -22.23 20.34
CA LYS A 76 1.31 -22.33 19.45
C LYS A 76 -0.03 -22.20 20.15
N THR A 77 -0.10 -22.55 21.45
CA THR A 77 -1.37 -22.60 22.20
C THR A 77 -1.96 -21.22 22.50
N ASP A 78 -1.11 -20.20 22.66
CA ASP A 78 -1.51 -18.86 23.12
C ASP A 78 -0.68 -17.72 22.49
N GLY A 79 0.34 -18.05 21.69
CA GLY A 79 1.18 -17.07 21.03
C GLY A 79 2.25 -16.44 21.93
N GLU A 80 2.46 -16.95 23.16
CA GLU A 80 3.48 -16.42 24.08
C GLU A 80 4.90 -16.74 23.58
N TRP A 81 5.82 -15.80 23.73
CA TRP A 81 7.25 -16.02 23.46
C TRP A 81 7.93 -16.65 24.67
N ILE A 82 8.63 -17.77 24.45
CA ILE A 82 9.30 -18.54 25.50
C ILE A 82 10.78 -18.69 25.18
N PHE A 83 11.63 -18.40 26.16
CA PHE A 83 13.06 -18.68 26.07
C PHE A 83 13.35 -20.19 26.02
N VAL A 84 14.14 -20.59 25.04
CA VAL A 84 14.69 -21.95 24.96
C VAL A 84 15.94 -22.02 25.84
N LYS A 85 15.81 -22.69 26.97
CA LYS A 85 16.92 -22.88 27.92
C LYS A 85 18.05 -23.69 27.27
N PRO A 86 19.30 -23.18 27.23
CA PRO A 86 20.44 -23.98 26.82
C PRO A 86 20.57 -25.25 27.65
N THR A 87 20.69 -26.39 26.98
CA THR A 87 20.89 -27.68 27.61
C THR A 87 22.28 -28.19 27.22
N PRO A 88 23.19 -28.39 28.19
CA PRO A 88 24.55 -28.86 27.90
C PRO A 88 24.54 -30.17 27.10
N ASN A 89 25.43 -30.26 26.11
CA ASN A 89 25.58 -31.43 25.23
C ASN A 89 24.33 -31.80 24.42
N ALA A 90 23.41 -30.87 24.20
CA ALA A 90 22.21 -31.09 23.38
C ALA A 90 22.17 -30.17 22.15
N TYR A 91 21.54 -30.67 21.08
CA TYR A 91 21.12 -29.85 19.95
C TYR A 91 19.65 -29.48 20.09
N ILE A 92 19.30 -28.29 19.62
CA ILE A 92 17.91 -27.89 19.43
C ILE A 92 17.48 -28.30 18.03
N ILE A 93 16.35 -28.99 17.93
CA ILE A 93 15.80 -29.44 16.65
C ILE A 93 14.57 -28.58 16.33
N ASN A 94 14.62 -27.87 15.21
CA ASN A 94 13.48 -27.14 14.67
C ASN A 94 12.98 -27.80 13.38
N VAL A 95 11.66 -27.87 13.25
CA VAL A 95 10.97 -28.41 12.08
C VAL A 95 10.55 -27.23 11.20
N GLY A 96 10.97 -27.24 9.95
CA GLY A 96 10.70 -26.15 9.02
C GLY A 96 9.42 -26.32 8.21
N ASP A 97 9.13 -25.32 7.39
CA ASP A 97 7.88 -25.21 6.62
C ASP A 97 7.65 -26.41 5.68
N ILE A 98 8.71 -27.01 5.13
CA ILE A 98 8.58 -28.16 4.21
C ILE A 98 7.99 -29.38 4.91
N ILE A 99 8.42 -29.67 6.15
CA ILE A 99 7.83 -30.78 6.91
C ILE A 99 6.38 -30.44 7.29
N GLN A 100 6.05 -29.17 7.54
CA GLN A 100 4.68 -28.76 7.78
C GLN A 100 3.78 -29.02 6.56
N VAL A 101 4.24 -28.65 5.37
CA VAL A 101 3.51 -28.91 4.12
C VAL A 101 3.36 -30.41 3.89
N TRP A 102 4.46 -31.18 3.89
CA TRP A 102 4.41 -32.63 3.66
C TRP A 102 3.49 -33.35 4.66
N SER A 103 3.50 -32.92 5.92
CA SER A 103 2.71 -33.54 6.98
C SER A 103 1.26 -33.04 7.06
N ASN A 104 0.86 -32.09 6.19
CA ASN A 104 -0.45 -31.45 6.18
C ASN A 104 -0.86 -30.88 7.56
N ASP A 105 0.08 -30.17 8.21
CA ASP A 105 0.04 -29.62 9.59
C ASP A 105 0.13 -30.61 10.76
N LYS A 106 0.37 -31.91 10.54
CA LYS A 106 0.63 -32.81 11.69
C LYS A 106 1.89 -32.40 12.46
N TYR A 107 2.87 -31.87 11.74
CA TYR A 107 3.95 -31.07 12.31
C TYR A 107 3.76 -29.64 11.82
N GLU A 108 3.88 -28.66 12.70
CA GLU A 108 3.84 -27.25 12.28
C GLU A 108 5.18 -26.59 12.59
N SER A 109 5.64 -25.73 11.68
CA SER A 109 6.84 -24.92 11.88
C SER A 109 6.60 -23.84 12.93
N VAL A 110 7.63 -23.54 13.71
CA VAL A 110 7.54 -22.63 14.86
C VAL A 110 8.17 -21.29 14.51
N GLU A 111 7.42 -20.21 14.75
CA GLU A 111 7.95 -18.85 14.68
C GLU A 111 8.94 -18.65 15.84
N HIS A 112 10.15 -18.17 15.53
CA HIS A 112 11.21 -17.99 16.51
C HIS A 112 12.01 -16.72 16.23
N ARG A 113 12.71 -16.22 17.26
CA ARG A 113 13.57 -15.02 17.19
C ARG A 113 14.76 -15.16 18.13
N VAL A 114 15.75 -14.28 17.99
CA VAL A 114 16.91 -14.25 18.88
C VAL A 114 17.00 -12.90 19.57
N MET A 115 17.02 -12.91 20.89
CA MET A 115 17.31 -11.76 21.75
C MET A 115 18.82 -11.61 21.93
N VAL A 116 19.30 -10.37 22.00
CA VAL A 116 20.70 -10.06 22.35
C VAL A 116 20.86 -10.00 23.86
N ASN A 117 22.07 -10.30 24.35
CA ASN A 117 22.40 -10.24 25.77
C ASN A 117 23.16 -8.94 26.08
N PRO A 118 22.93 -8.29 27.25
CA PRO A 118 23.59 -7.04 27.59
C PRO A 118 25.10 -7.17 27.81
N ASP A 119 25.54 -8.28 28.40
CA ASP A 119 26.88 -8.38 28.98
C ASP A 119 27.73 -9.48 28.33
N LYS A 120 27.09 -10.49 27.73
CA LYS A 120 27.76 -11.66 27.17
C LYS A 120 27.58 -11.73 25.66
N GLU A 121 28.64 -12.09 24.94
CA GLU A 121 28.52 -12.49 23.54
C GLU A 121 27.88 -13.88 23.44
N ARG A 122 27.11 -14.10 22.38
CA ARG A 122 26.47 -15.40 22.11
C ARG A 122 26.94 -15.95 20.77
N PHE A 123 27.21 -17.25 20.73
CA PHE A 123 27.51 -18.00 19.51
C PHE A 123 26.43 -19.05 19.23
N SER A 124 26.12 -19.22 17.95
CA SER A 124 25.27 -20.32 17.52
C SER A 124 25.62 -20.81 16.12
N ILE A 125 25.41 -22.10 15.89
CA ILE A 125 25.70 -22.77 14.63
C ILE A 125 24.47 -23.59 14.20
N PRO A 126 23.48 -22.96 13.55
CA PRO A 126 22.41 -23.70 12.88
C PRO A 126 22.94 -24.42 11.64
N PHE A 127 22.65 -25.72 11.55
CA PHE A 127 22.75 -26.54 10.35
C PHE A 127 21.36 -26.66 9.71
N PHE A 128 21.23 -26.25 8.45
CA PHE A 128 19.99 -26.30 7.69
C PHE A 128 20.03 -27.47 6.70
N LEU A 129 18.98 -28.29 6.71
CA LEU A 129 18.73 -29.32 5.70
C LEU A 129 17.55 -28.91 4.83
N ASN A 130 17.80 -28.71 3.53
CA ASN A 130 16.78 -28.41 2.53
C ASN A 130 16.70 -29.56 1.52
N PRO A 131 15.53 -29.84 0.93
CA PRO A 131 15.39 -30.86 -0.10
C PRO A 131 16.13 -30.47 -1.39
N SER A 132 16.12 -31.40 -2.34
CA SER A 132 16.61 -31.18 -3.71
C SER A 132 15.99 -29.92 -4.33
N HIS A 133 16.78 -29.24 -5.17
CA HIS A 133 16.28 -28.08 -5.94
C HIS A 133 15.06 -28.44 -6.80
N PHE A 134 14.97 -29.68 -7.26
CA PHE A 134 13.91 -30.15 -8.14
C PHE A 134 12.65 -30.64 -7.40
N THR A 135 12.69 -30.68 -6.07
CA THR A 135 11.60 -31.22 -5.26
C THR A 135 10.33 -30.38 -5.40
N TRP A 136 9.22 -31.04 -5.73
CA TRP A 136 7.87 -30.49 -5.54
C TRP A 136 7.43 -30.73 -4.10
N VAL A 137 7.01 -29.64 -3.45
CA VAL A 137 6.58 -29.63 -2.06
C VAL A 137 5.06 -29.49 -2.05
N GLU A 138 4.39 -30.52 -1.55
CA GLU A 138 2.94 -30.64 -1.46
C GLU A 138 2.56 -31.63 -0.34
N PRO A 139 1.32 -31.61 0.18
CA PRO A 139 0.89 -32.60 1.17
C PRO A 139 1.11 -34.03 0.66
N LEU A 140 1.73 -34.89 1.48
CA LEU A 140 1.95 -36.28 1.10
C LEU A 140 0.59 -36.98 0.96
N GLU A 141 0.40 -37.68 -0.15
CA GLU A 141 -0.86 -38.36 -0.48
C GLU A 141 -1.31 -39.32 0.62
N GLU A 142 -0.36 -39.96 1.32
CA GLU A 142 -0.63 -40.87 2.42
C GLU A 142 -1.21 -40.17 3.68
N LEU A 143 -1.16 -38.84 3.74
CA LEU A 143 -1.57 -38.03 4.90
C LEU A 143 -2.81 -37.17 4.63
N ILE A 144 -3.40 -37.29 3.44
CA ILE A 144 -4.64 -36.60 3.05
C ILE A 144 -5.78 -37.60 2.83
N ASN A 145 -7.01 -37.18 3.16
CA ASN A 145 -8.24 -37.94 2.91
C ASN A 145 -9.45 -36.98 2.97
N GLU A 146 -10.67 -37.50 2.87
CA GLU A 146 -11.89 -36.68 2.92
C GLU A 146 -12.05 -35.89 4.23
N GLU A 147 -11.58 -36.43 5.35
CA GLU A 147 -11.63 -35.79 6.68
C GLU A 147 -10.48 -34.79 6.91
N ASN A 148 -9.35 -34.98 6.20
CA ASN A 148 -8.17 -34.11 6.24
C ASN A 148 -7.69 -33.77 4.81
N PRO A 149 -8.38 -32.88 4.08
CA PRO A 149 -8.04 -32.55 2.71
C PRO A 149 -6.67 -31.83 2.63
N ALA A 150 -6.07 -31.81 1.44
CA ALA A 150 -4.83 -31.09 1.17
C ALA A 150 -4.99 -29.59 1.47
N LYS A 151 -4.22 -29.06 2.42
CA LYS A 151 -4.29 -27.64 2.83
C LYS A 151 -3.34 -26.73 2.06
N TYR A 152 -2.39 -27.32 1.35
CA TYR A 152 -1.33 -26.61 0.65
C TYR A 152 -1.37 -26.92 -0.84
N LYS A 153 -1.08 -25.91 -1.67
CA LYS A 153 -0.88 -26.09 -3.11
C LYS A 153 0.55 -26.54 -3.38
N ALA A 154 0.73 -27.41 -4.36
CA ALA A 154 2.05 -27.86 -4.79
C ALA A 154 2.90 -26.70 -5.32
N TYR A 155 4.18 -26.67 -4.95
CA TYR A 155 5.16 -25.72 -5.47
C TYR A 155 6.54 -26.35 -5.59
N ASN A 156 7.36 -25.85 -6.51
CA ASN A 156 8.73 -26.31 -6.67
C ASN A 156 9.69 -25.60 -5.69
N TRP A 157 10.44 -26.36 -4.89
CA TRP A 157 11.37 -25.85 -3.88
C TRP A 157 12.45 -24.96 -4.49
N GLY A 158 13.07 -25.37 -5.59
CA GLY A 158 14.12 -24.61 -6.26
C GLY A 158 13.66 -23.23 -6.70
N LYS A 159 12.48 -23.15 -7.32
CA LYS A 159 11.84 -21.88 -7.69
C LYS A 159 11.46 -21.05 -6.47
N PHE A 160 10.88 -21.66 -5.44
CA PHE A 160 10.53 -20.96 -4.20
C PHE A 160 11.76 -20.39 -3.49
N PHE A 161 12.82 -21.18 -3.34
CA PHE A 161 14.06 -20.77 -2.69
C PHE A 161 14.83 -19.74 -3.53
N ALA A 162 14.82 -19.86 -4.86
CA ALA A 162 15.36 -18.85 -5.76
C ALA A 162 14.62 -17.53 -5.60
N ASN A 163 13.27 -17.54 -5.62
CA ASN A 163 12.46 -16.36 -5.36
C ASN A 163 12.72 -15.79 -3.96
N ARG A 164 12.85 -16.63 -2.91
CA ARG A 164 13.14 -16.17 -1.54
C ARG A 164 14.54 -15.54 -1.42
N LYS A 165 15.56 -16.12 -2.06
CA LYS A 165 16.90 -15.52 -2.15
C LYS A 165 16.89 -14.19 -2.93
N ARG A 166 16.09 -14.13 -4.00
CA ARG A 166 15.84 -12.90 -4.78
C ARG A 166 15.19 -11.82 -3.89
N THR A 167 14.17 -12.20 -3.11
CA THR A 167 13.46 -11.30 -2.19
C THR A 167 14.28 -10.78 -1.01
N MET A 168 15.29 -11.54 -0.52
CA MET A 168 16.12 -11.13 0.64
C MET A 168 17.32 -10.25 0.26
N GLY A 169 17.62 -10.07 -1.03
CA GLY A 169 18.73 -9.24 -1.50
C GLY A 169 18.33 -8.01 -2.32
N GLU A 170 17.10 -7.94 -2.83
CA GLU A 170 16.69 -6.90 -3.79
C GLU A 170 15.92 -5.73 -3.16
N VAL A 171 15.02 -5.97 -2.19
CA VAL A 171 14.23 -4.89 -1.54
C VAL A 171 13.99 -5.17 -0.05
N ASP A 172 13.83 -4.11 0.76
CA ASP A 172 13.49 -4.23 2.19
C ASP A 172 12.08 -4.89 2.35
N PRO A 173 11.92 -5.91 3.22
CA PRO A 173 10.65 -6.57 3.46
C PRO A 173 9.47 -5.64 3.80
N ALA A 174 9.72 -4.45 4.34
CA ALA A 174 8.69 -3.46 4.63
C ALA A 174 7.90 -2.99 3.39
N PHE A 175 8.45 -3.16 2.18
CA PHE A 175 7.81 -2.79 0.91
C PHE A 175 7.04 -3.94 0.25
N ILE A 176 7.27 -5.18 0.71
CA ILE A 176 6.72 -6.37 0.06
C ILE A 176 5.22 -6.47 0.36
N GLN A 177 4.42 -6.54 -0.68
CA GLN A 177 2.97 -6.77 -0.59
C GLN A 177 2.69 -8.24 -0.27
N ASP A 178 1.57 -8.48 0.43
CA ASP A 178 1.01 -9.83 0.58
C ASP A 178 0.78 -10.48 -0.80
N LEU A 179 0.89 -11.81 -0.87
CA LEU A 179 0.87 -12.56 -2.15
C LEU A 179 -0.35 -12.24 -3.02
N GLU A 180 -1.52 -12.00 -2.42
CA GLU A 180 -2.75 -11.64 -3.13
C GLU A 180 -2.80 -10.19 -3.65
N HIS A 181 -1.86 -9.35 -3.24
CA HIS A 181 -1.80 -7.92 -3.58
C HIS A 181 -0.56 -7.55 -4.40
N GLN A 182 0.35 -8.49 -4.61
CA GLN A 182 1.47 -8.33 -5.53
C GLN A 182 0.95 -8.00 -6.95
N PRO A 183 1.62 -7.10 -7.68
CA PRO A 183 1.23 -6.79 -9.04
C PRO A 183 1.37 -8.02 -9.95
N LYS A 184 0.36 -8.23 -10.80
CA LYS A 184 0.41 -9.28 -11.83
C LYS A 184 1.40 -8.82 -12.91
N LEU A 185 2.20 -9.74 -13.45
CA LEU A 185 3.14 -9.43 -14.53
C LEU A 185 2.44 -9.24 -15.89
N ASP A 186 1.25 -9.83 -16.05
CA ASP A 186 0.46 -9.72 -17.28
C ASP A 186 -0.29 -8.38 -17.29
N ILE A 187 0.22 -7.45 -18.12
CA ILE A 187 -0.39 -6.14 -18.34
C ILE A 187 -1.61 -6.33 -19.24
N THR A 188 -2.82 -6.25 -18.68
CA THR A 188 -4.01 -6.00 -19.48
C THR A 188 -4.05 -4.49 -19.75
N GLU A 189 -3.66 -4.08 -20.95
CA GLU A 189 -3.75 -2.68 -21.35
C GLU A 189 -5.22 -2.23 -21.38
N ALA A 190 -5.49 -1.01 -20.91
CA ALA A 190 -6.84 -0.47 -20.83
C ALA A 190 -7.43 -0.18 -22.22
N GLU A 191 -8.25 -1.09 -22.72
CA GLU A 191 -9.41 -0.72 -23.52
C GLU A 191 -10.53 -0.34 -22.52
N GLY A 192 -10.68 0.94 -22.17
CA GLY A 192 -11.92 1.34 -21.48
C GLY A 192 -11.96 2.61 -20.64
N ILE A 193 -10.84 3.18 -20.17
CA ILE A 193 -10.91 4.44 -19.40
C ILE A 193 -11.34 5.57 -20.36
N PRO A 194 -12.47 6.27 -20.11
CA PRO A 194 -12.98 7.30 -21.02
C PRO A 194 -11.98 8.44 -21.20
N LEU A 195 -11.85 8.96 -22.43
CA LEU A 195 -11.08 10.16 -22.76
C LEU A 195 -12.06 11.24 -23.24
N ILE A 196 -12.25 12.26 -22.42
CA ILE A 196 -13.29 13.27 -22.59
C ILE A 196 -12.67 14.60 -23.06
N ASP A 197 -13.25 15.19 -24.10
CA ASP A 197 -12.86 16.51 -24.61
C ASP A 197 -13.64 17.61 -23.89
N LEU A 198 -12.94 18.50 -23.17
CA LEU A 198 -13.55 19.63 -22.48
C LEU A 198 -13.69 20.90 -23.34
N PHE A 199 -13.31 20.86 -24.62
CA PHE A 199 -13.47 21.99 -25.54
C PHE A 199 -14.91 22.57 -25.59
N PRO A 200 -15.99 21.76 -25.55
CA PRO A 200 -17.37 22.25 -25.53
C PRO A 200 -17.72 23.12 -24.32
N LEU A 201 -16.88 23.20 -23.27
CA LEU A 201 -17.06 24.17 -22.18
C LEU A 201 -17.01 25.63 -22.65
N ASN A 202 -16.42 25.89 -23.81
CA ASN A 202 -16.36 27.22 -24.41
C ASN A 202 -17.66 27.58 -25.17
N SER A 203 -18.55 26.63 -25.38
CA SER A 203 -19.84 26.81 -26.07
C SER A 203 -20.93 27.28 -25.09
N SER A 204 -22.07 27.74 -25.63
CA SER A 204 -23.22 28.13 -24.80
C SER A 204 -23.84 26.93 -24.09
N ASN A 205 -24.43 27.11 -22.89
CA ASN A 205 -25.10 26.01 -22.17
C ASN A 205 -26.30 25.39 -22.93
N THR A 206 -26.83 26.08 -23.95
CA THR A 206 -27.90 25.59 -24.84
C THR A 206 -27.39 24.78 -26.02
N ASP A 207 -26.07 24.64 -26.15
CA ASP A 207 -25.44 23.88 -27.21
C ASP A 207 -25.63 22.36 -26.98
N PRO A 208 -26.06 21.60 -28.01
CA PRO A 208 -26.09 20.14 -27.94
C PRO A 208 -24.75 19.52 -27.54
N GLU A 209 -23.61 20.11 -27.92
CA GLU A 209 -22.28 19.61 -27.56
C GLU A 209 -22.02 19.70 -26.04
N PHE A 210 -22.47 20.78 -25.40
CA PHE A 210 -22.37 20.94 -23.95
C PHE A 210 -23.23 19.90 -23.21
N SER A 211 -24.43 19.63 -23.72
CA SER A 211 -25.31 18.59 -23.15
C SER A 211 -24.71 17.20 -23.29
N SER A 212 -24.07 16.91 -24.43
CA SER A 212 -23.34 15.66 -24.65
C SER A 212 -22.16 15.50 -23.69
N LEU A 213 -21.39 16.57 -23.48
CA LEU A 213 -20.28 16.57 -22.52
C LEU A 213 -20.75 16.26 -21.08
N VAL A 214 -21.85 16.88 -20.65
CA VAL A 214 -22.44 16.61 -19.31
C VAL A 214 -22.85 15.13 -19.18
N ALA A 215 -23.44 14.55 -20.22
CA ALA A 215 -23.81 13.14 -20.23
C ALA A 215 -22.57 12.22 -20.17
N GLU A 216 -21.53 12.52 -20.95
CA GLU A 216 -20.28 11.76 -20.99
C GLU A 216 -19.57 11.75 -19.63
N ILE A 217 -19.51 12.91 -18.95
CA ILE A 217 -19.00 13.02 -17.58
C ILE A 217 -19.82 12.15 -16.62
N GLY A 218 -21.15 12.21 -16.70
CA GLY A 218 -22.03 11.40 -15.86
C GLY A 218 -21.82 9.90 -16.05
N ASP A 219 -21.70 9.46 -17.31
CA ASP A 219 -21.46 8.06 -17.65
C ASP A 219 -20.06 7.60 -17.19
N ALA A 220 -19.03 8.44 -17.33
CA ALA A 220 -17.71 8.15 -16.82
C ALA A 220 -17.69 8.03 -15.29
N CYS A 221 -18.31 8.97 -14.56
CA CYS A 221 -18.42 8.91 -13.10
C CYS A 221 -19.19 7.67 -12.62
N LYS A 222 -20.27 7.30 -13.31
CA LYS A 222 -21.09 6.13 -12.97
C LYS A 222 -20.39 4.82 -13.26
N ASN A 223 -19.92 4.63 -14.49
CA ASN A 223 -19.44 3.34 -14.97
C ASN A 223 -17.99 3.06 -14.53
N TRP A 224 -17.16 4.10 -14.46
CA TRP A 224 -15.74 3.97 -14.14
C TRP A 224 -15.33 4.64 -12.83
N GLY A 225 -15.90 5.80 -12.51
CA GLY A 225 -15.38 6.66 -11.45
C GLY A 225 -14.00 7.26 -11.77
N PHE A 226 -13.47 7.00 -12.97
CA PHE A 226 -12.20 7.45 -13.52
C PHE A 226 -12.41 7.86 -14.99
N PHE A 227 -11.73 8.91 -15.44
CA PHE A 227 -11.66 9.31 -16.84
C PHE A 227 -10.46 10.22 -17.08
N GLN A 228 -10.09 10.43 -18.34
CA GLN A 228 -9.07 11.38 -18.76
C GLN A 228 -9.74 12.58 -19.40
N VAL A 229 -9.15 13.76 -19.26
CA VAL A 229 -9.63 14.99 -19.91
C VAL A 229 -8.56 15.64 -20.76
N ILE A 230 -8.94 16.12 -21.94
CA ILE A 230 -8.13 16.95 -22.85
C ILE A 230 -8.83 18.29 -23.11
N ASN A 231 -8.11 19.25 -23.69
CA ASN A 231 -8.60 20.61 -23.95
C ASN A 231 -9.23 21.28 -22.71
N HIS A 232 -8.71 20.95 -21.52
CA HIS A 232 -9.19 21.39 -20.21
C HIS A 232 -8.92 22.87 -19.89
N GLY A 233 -8.18 23.57 -20.75
CA GLY A 233 -7.90 25.02 -20.64
C GLY A 233 -6.76 25.40 -19.69
N VAL A 234 -6.17 24.45 -18.97
CA VAL A 234 -4.95 24.66 -18.18
C VAL A 234 -3.76 24.87 -19.14
N PRO A 235 -2.97 25.95 -19.01
CA PRO A 235 -1.83 26.20 -19.88
C PRO A 235 -0.77 25.11 -19.77
N LEU A 236 -0.27 24.60 -20.91
CA LEU A 236 0.76 23.55 -20.95
C LEU A 236 2.02 23.93 -20.15
N LYS A 237 2.45 25.20 -20.24
CA LYS A 237 3.60 25.72 -19.49
C LYS A 237 3.45 25.57 -17.97
N CYS A 238 2.23 25.65 -17.44
CA CYS A 238 1.97 25.46 -16.01
C CYS A 238 2.34 24.02 -15.58
N ARG A 239 1.93 23.03 -16.40
CA ARG A 239 2.28 21.62 -16.20
C ARG A 239 3.78 21.37 -16.34
N GLU A 240 4.41 21.90 -17.39
CA GLU A 240 5.86 21.74 -17.62
C GLU A 240 6.70 22.31 -16.46
N LYS A 241 6.31 23.48 -15.94
CA LYS A 241 6.99 24.09 -14.79
C LYS A 241 6.89 23.22 -13.54
N ILE A 242 5.70 22.73 -13.17
CA ILE A 242 5.54 21.93 -11.95
C ILE A 242 6.25 20.58 -12.05
N GLU A 243 6.25 19.95 -13.23
CA GLU A 243 6.99 18.71 -13.48
C GLU A 243 8.51 18.94 -13.32
N LEU A 244 9.03 20.03 -13.90
CA LEU A 244 10.43 20.41 -13.76
C LEU A 244 10.80 20.74 -12.30
N ALA A 245 9.98 21.51 -11.61
CA ALA A 245 10.18 21.87 -10.21
C ALA A 245 10.18 20.62 -9.30
N SER A 246 9.25 19.68 -9.55
CA SER A 246 9.20 18.39 -8.86
C SER A 246 10.50 17.60 -9.04
N ARG A 247 10.97 17.46 -10.30
CA ARG A 247 12.23 16.75 -10.61
C ARG A 247 13.43 17.40 -9.92
N LYS A 248 13.55 18.73 -10.01
CA LYS A 248 14.64 19.49 -9.35
C LYS A 248 14.64 19.28 -7.83
N PHE A 249 13.47 19.31 -7.20
CA PHE A 249 13.34 19.09 -5.75
C PHE A 249 13.72 17.66 -5.37
N PHE A 250 13.17 16.64 -6.05
CA PHE A 250 13.45 15.24 -5.69
C PHE A 250 14.89 14.80 -6.00
N ALA A 251 15.56 15.49 -6.93
CA ALA A 251 16.99 15.33 -7.21
C ALA A 251 17.92 15.88 -6.11
N LEU A 252 17.41 16.65 -5.16
CA LEU A 252 18.19 17.12 -4.02
C LEU A 252 18.65 15.96 -3.12
N SER A 253 19.71 16.21 -2.35
CA SER A 253 20.16 15.27 -1.33
C SER A 253 19.05 15.01 -0.30
N LYS A 254 19.08 13.83 0.32
CA LYS A 254 18.12 13.48 1.37
C LYS A 254 18.16 14.47 2.54
N GLU A 255 19.32 15.03 2.85
CA GLU A 255 19.48 16.04 3.91
C GLU A 255 18.76 17.33 3.58
N GLU A 256 18.89 17.82 2.34
CA GLU A 256 18.20 19.03 1.87
C GLU A 256 16.68 18.85 1.83
N LYS A 257 16.20 17.71 1.29
CA LYS A 257 14.76 17.38 1.30
C LYS A 257 14.21 17.31 2.71
N LYS A 258 14.99 16.80 3.66
CA LYS A 258 14.57 16.64 5.06
C LYS A 258 14.41 17.96 5.82
N LYS A 259 14.98 19.08 5.36
CA LYS A 259 14.80 20.41 5.99
C LYS A 259 13.33 20.86 6.01
N VAL A 260 12.53 20.36 5.08
CA VAL A 260 11.09 20.63 4.96
C VAL A 260 10.27 19.37 5.22
N SER A 261 10.76 18.47 6.08
CA SER A 261 10.02 17.25 6.43
C SER A 261 8.73 17.60 7.15
N ARG A 262 7.68 16.83 6.86
CA ARG A 262 6.47 16.85 7.66
C ARG A 262 6.69 16.21 9.03
N ASP A 263 5.94 16.65 10.03
CA ASP A 263 5.91 16.06 11.37
C ASP A 263 4.48 15.94 11.92
N GLU A 264 4.33 15.52 13.18
CA GLU A 264 3.02 15.31 13.82
C GLU A 264 2.24 16.63 14.00
N ALA A 265 2.94 17.74 14.17
CA ALA A 265 2.32 19.06 14.33
C ALA A 265 1.90 19.62 12.96
N ASN A 266 2.85 19.66 12.02
CA ASN A 266 2.66 20.13 10.65
C ASN A 266 2.89 18.99 9.63
N PRO A 267 1.81 18.37 9.15
CA PRO A 267 1.88 17.21 8.28
C PRO A 267 2.04 17.55 6.78
N LEU A 268 2.61 18.72 6.46
CA LEU A 268 2.91 19.22 5.12
C LEU A 268 4.41 19.18 4.85
N GLY A 269 4.83 19.10 3.59
CA GLY A 269 6.24 19.01 3.19
C GLY A 269 6.67 17.59 2.81
N TYR A 270 7.97 17.32 2.92
CA TYR A 270 8.63 16.11 2.45
C TYR A 270 8.39 14.88 3.34
N TYR A 271 8.26 13.69 2.72
CA TYR A 271 8.22 12.41 3.42
C TYR A 271 8.55 11.21 2.52
N ASP A 272 9.24 10.20 3.05
CA ASP A 272 9.69 9.00 2.30
C ASP A 272 9.39 7.66 3.00
N THR A 273 8.46 7.68 3.97
CA THR A 273 8.06 6.50 4.74
C THR A 273 6.54 6.34 4.78
N GLU A 274 5.82 6.75 3.73
CA GLU A 274 4.36 6.56 3.66
C GLU A 274 4.00 5.07 3.69
N HIS A 275 2.89 4.76 4.35
CA HIS A 275 2.33 3.43 4.40
C HIS A 275 0.91 3.45 3.86
N THR A 276 0.62 2.53 2.94
CA THR A 276 -0.74 2.23 2.52
C THR A 276 -1.11 0.85 3.04
N LYS A 277 -2.21 0.76 3.80
CA LYS A 277 -2.67 -0.49 4.43
C LYS A 277 -1.56 -1.22 5.22
N ASN A 278 -0.73 -0.45 5.95
CA ASN A 278 0.39 -0.92 6.77
C ASN A 278 1.59 -1.53 6.02
N VAL A 279 1.66 -1.36 4.70
CA VAL A 279 2.85 -1.70 3.88
C VAL A 279 3.49 -0.41 3.39
N ARG A 280 4.83 -0.35 3.40
CA ARG A 280 5.56 0.85 2.97
C ARG A 280 5.44 1.03 1.46
N ASP A 281 5.09 2.23 1.04
CA ASP A 281 4.97 2.60 -0.37
C ASP A 281 6.35 2.86 -0.99
N TRP A 282 6.60 2.37 -2.21
CA TRP A 282 7.84 2.62 -2.96
C TRP A 282 7.84 4.00 -3.61
N LYS A 283 7.81 5.05 -2.79
CA LYS A 283 7.82 6.44 -3.23
C LYS A 283 8.35 7.39 -2.16
N GLU A 284 8.69 8.59 -2.60
CA GLU A 284 8.81 9.76 -1.75
C GLU A 284 7.82 10.84 -2.22
N VAL A 285 7.41 11.72 -1.30
CA VAL A 285 6.35 12.71 -1.54
C VAL A 285 6.71 14.09 -1.00
N PHE A 286 6.03 15.11 -1.54
CA PHE A 286 5.97 16.46 -0.98
C PHE A 286 4.51 16.94 -0.98
N ASP A 287 3.97 17.27 0.19
CA ASP A 287 2.59 17.70 0.39
C ASP A 287 2.48 19.22 0.61
N LEU A 288 1.53 19.88 -0.04
CA LEU A 288 1.18 21.28 0.22
C LEU A 288 -0.32 21.50 0.17
N THR A 289 -0.85 22.42 0.95
CA THR A 289 -2.25 22.87 0.85
C THR A 289 -2.40 24.00 -0.14
N VAL A 290 -3.58 24.09 -0.78
CA VAL A 290 -3.93 25.17 -1.69
C VAL A 290 -4.15 26.47 -0.92
N MET A 291 -4.94 26.40 0.16
CA MET A 291 -5.08 27.50 1.10
C MET A 291 -3.91 27.50 2.10
N ASN A 292 -3.35 28.66 2.38
CA ASN A 292 -2.22 28.78 3.30
C ASN A 292 -2.34 30.08 4.12
N PRO A 293 -2.64 30.01 5.44
CA PRO A 293 -2.89 28.80 6.23
C PRO A 293 -4.14 28.02 5.77
N THR A 294 -4.13 26.69 5.98
CA THR A 294 -5.36 25.87 5.94
C THR A 294 -5.83 25.59 7.37
N ILE A 295 -7.12 25.79 7.64
CA ILE A 295 -7.72 25.51 8.95
C ILE A 295 -8.29 24.09 8.98
N ILE A 296 -7.92 23.30 9.99
CA ILE A 296 -8.48 21.97 10.26
C ILE A 296 -8.76 21.77 11.75
N PRO A 297 -9.61 20.79 12.13
CA PRO A 297 -9.73 20.37 13.52
C PRO A 297 -8.39 19.91 14.11
N ALA A 298 -8.11 20.33 15.34
CA ALA A 298 -6.90 19.94 16.07
C ALA A 298 -6.90 18.43 16.39
N SER A 299 -8.07 17.86 16.67
CA SER A 299 -8.25 16.43 16.90
C SER A 299 -9.46 15.85 16.14
N HIS A 300 -9.49 14.52 16.12
CA HIS A 300 -10.58 13.73 15.57
C HIS A 300 -11.72 13.46 16.57
N GLU A 301 -11.56 13.86 17.83
CA GLU A 301 -12.56 13.61 18.87
C GLU A 301 -13.84 14.40 18.57
N PRO A 302 -15.04 13.79 18.61
CA PRO A 302 -16.29 14.44 18.21
C PRO A 302 -16.59 15.74 18.98
N ASP A 303 -16.29 15.76 20.28
CA ASP A 303 -16.64 16.89 21.17
C ASP A 303 -15.57 18.01 21.20
N ASP A 304 -14.38 17.75 20.63
CA ASP A 304 -13.32 18.74 20.56
C ASP A 304 -13.60 19.75 19.43
N LYS A 305 -13.57 21.04 19.74
CA LYS A 305 -13.80 22.13 18.78
C LYS A 305 -12.55 22.94 18.48
N GLU A 306 -11.40 22.56 19.04
CA GLU A 306 -10.13 23.24 18.78
C GLU A 306 -9.77 23.11 17.29
N LEU A 307 -9.31 24.22 16.73
CA LEU A 307 -8.84 24.32 15.35
C LEU A 307 -7.34 24.57 15.36
N LYS A 308 -6.66 24.08 14.33
CA LYS A 308 -5.25 24.37 14.09
C LYS A 308 -5.01 24.80 12.66
N GLU A 309 -3.95 25.58 12.48
CA GLU A 309 -3.49 26.03 11.18
C GLU A 309 -2.42 25.07 10.65
N LEU A 310 -2.51 24.72 9.37
CA LEU A 310 -1.45 24.07 8.63
C LEU A 310 -0.78 25.11 7.73
N ILE A 311 0.55 25.12 7.77
CA ILE A 311 1.38 26.08 7.02
C ILE A 311 2.26 25.33 6.03
N ASN A 312 2.23 25.72 4.77
CA ASN A 312 3.12 25.16 3.75
C ASN A 312 4.59 25.40 4.10
N GLN A 313 5.39 24.33 4.03
CA GLN A 313 6.84 24.37 4.26
C GLN A 313 7.55 24.42 2.90
N TRP A 314 8.37 25.44 2.65
CA TRP A 314 8.98 25.64 1.33
C TRP A 314 10.50 25.39 1.37
N PRO A 315 11.06 24.64 0.41
CA PRO A 315 12.50 24.45 0.33
C PRO A 315 13.18 25.72 -0.18
N GLU A 316 14.47 25.88 0.12
CA GLU A 316 15.28 26.98 -0.43
C GLU A 316 15.58 26.79 -1.93
N TYR A 317 15.66 25.54 -2.39
CA TYR A 317 15.87 25.18 -3.79
C TYR A 317 14.80 24.18 -4.28
N PRO A 318 14.33 24.31 -5.53
CA PRO A 318 14.59 25.41 -6.45
C PRO A 318 13.91 26.72 -6.00
N PRO A 319 14.50 27.91 -6.25
CA PRO A 319 13.94 29.17 -5.77
C PRO A 319 12.54 29.48 -6.31
N GLU A 320 12.22 28.97 -7.51
CA GLU A 320 10.90 29.08 -8.13
C GLU A 320 9.87 28.06 -7.62
N PHE A 321 10.24 27.17 -6.70
CA PHE A 321 9.40 26.03 -6.31
C PHE A 321 8.05 26.47 -5.74
N ARG A 322 8.07 27.45 -4.84
CA ARG A 322 6.87 28.00 -4.22
C ARG A 322 5.92 28.61 -5.25
N GLU A 323 6.42 29.56 -6.04
CA GLU A 323 5.62 30.27 -7.05
C GLU A 323 5.01 29.27 -8.05
N THR A 324 5.81 28.28 -8.48
CA THR A 324 5.35 27.24 -9.40
C THR A 324 4.22 26.39 -8.80
N CYS A 325 4.34 26.00 -7.54
CA CYS A 325 3.30 25.23 -6.85
C CYS A 325 2.02 26.05 -6.64
N GLU A 326 2.14 27.33 -6.28
CA GLU A 326 1.00 28.24 -6.09
C GLU A 326 0.30 28.54 -7.43
N GLU A 327 1.03 28.76 -8.52
CA GLU A 327 0.48 28.92 -9.88
C GLU A 327 -0.28 27.66 -10.32
N TYR A 328 0.30 26.48 -10.11
CA TYR A 328 -0.35 25.21 -10.43
C TYR A 328 -1.60 24.96 -9.58
N ALA A 329 -1.56 25.27 -8.28
CA ALA A 329 -2.71 25.15 -7.39
C ALA A 329 -3.90 25.99 -7.87
N ALA A 330 -3.66 27.22 -8.29
CA ALA A 330 -4.71 28.10 -8.81
C ALA A 330 -5.35 27.57 -10.10
N GLU A 331 -4.55 27.00 -11.02
CA GLU A 331 -5.09 26.41 -12.26
C GLU A 331 -5.86 25.10 -12.00
N MET A 332 -5.38 24.27 -11.07
CA MET A 332 -6.09 23.05 -10.68
C MET A 332 -7.41 23.35 -9.97
N GLU A 333 -7.46 24.37 -9.11
CA GLU A 333 -8.71 24.79 -8.46
C GLU A 333 -9.74 25.26 -9.49
N LYS A 334 -9.34 26.07 -10.48
CA LYS A 334 -10.23 26.47 -11.59
C LYS A 334 -10.79 25.27 -12.36
N LEU A 335 -9.94 24.29 -12.67
CA LEU A 335 -10.36 23.07 -13.35
C LEU A 335 -11.29 22.22 -12.47
N ALA A 336 -11.00 22.12 -11.18
CA ALA A 336 -11.81 21.39 -10.21
C ALA A 336 -13.23 21.95 -10.12
N TYR A 337 -13.41 23.27 -10.08
CA TYR A 337 -14.74 23.89 -10.11
C TYR A 337 -15.49 23.57 -11.40
N LYS A 338 -14.85 23.64 -12.57
CA LYS A 338 -15.49 23.28 -13.85
C LYS A 338 -15.96 21.82 -13.86
N LEU A 339 -15.12 20.91 -13.38
CA LEU A 339 -15.47 19.48 -13.29
C LEU A 339 -16.58 19.23 -12.27
N LEU A 340 -16.54 19.91 -11.11
CA LEU A 340 -17.59 19.84 -10.09
C LEU A 340 -18.94 20.30 -10.63
N GLU A 341 -18.96 21.37 -11.43
CA GLU A 341 -20.16 21.90 -12.07
C GLU A 341 -20.74 20.94 -13.12
N LEU A 342 -19.89 20.30 -13.93
CA LEU A 342 -20.31 19.25 -14.87
C LEU A 342 -20.88 18.04 -14.14
N ILE A 343 -20.26 17.63 -13.03
CA ILE A 343 -20.73 16.53 -12.19
C ILE A 343 -22.09 16.88 -11.56
N ALA A 344 -22.27 18.10 -11.04
CA ALA A 344 -23.55 18.55 -10.51
C ALA A 344 -24.65 18.51 -11.59
N LEU A 345 -24.38 19.03 -12.79
CA LEU A 345 -25.32 18.98 -13.92
C LEU A 345 -25.67 17.53 -14.31
N SER A 346 -24.68 16.65 -14.38
CA SER A 346 -24.90 15.23 -14.72
C SER A 346 -25.74 14.47 -13.68
N LEU A 347 -25.75 14.95 -12.43
CA LEU A 347 -26.62 14.45 -11.37
C LEU A 347 -28.05 15.00 -11.47
N GLY A 348 -28.32 15.98 -12.32
CA GLY A 348 -29.59 16.70 -12.42
C GLY A 348 -29.71 17.87 -11.44
N LEU A 349 -28.59 18.34 -10.88
CA LEU A 349 -28.55 19.43 -9.91
C LEU A 349 -28.26 20.77 -10.60
N PRO A 350 -28.56 21.91 -9.95
CA PRO A 350 -28.08 23.21 -10.41
C PRO A 350 -26.55 23.22 -10.55
N LYS A 351 -26.06 23.87 -11.60
CA LYS A 351 -24.62 23.94 -11.95
C LYS A 351 -23.72 24.22 -10.74
N THR A 352 -24.05 25.22 -9.93
CA THR A 352 -23.23 25.69 -8.81
C THR A 352 -23.61 25.06 -7.47
N ARG A 353 -24.46 24.02 -7.45
CA ARG A 353 -25.03 23.43 -6.22
C ARG A 353 -23.98 23.00 -5.20
N LEU A 354 -22.83 22.52 -5.68
CA LEU A 354 -21.77 21.99 -4.84
C LEU A 354 -20.70 23.04 -4.47
N ASN A 355 -20.64 24.19 -5.15
CA ASN A 355 -19.55 25.16 -5.02
C ASN A 355 -19.43 25.70 -3.58
N GLY A 356 -20.55 25.85 -2.87
CA GLY A 356 -20.59 26.37 -1.51
C GLY A 356 -19.77 25.56 -0.50
N PHE A 357 -19.57 24.26 -0.73
CA PHE A 357 -18.79 23.39 0.17
C PHE A 357 -17.27 23.63 0.08
N PHE A 358 -16.79 24.38 -0.92
CA PHE A 358 -15.36 24.53 -1.23
C PHE A 358 -14.84 25.96 -1.06
N LYS A 359 -15.64 26.85 -0.44
CA LYS A 359 -15.24 28.25 -0.23
C LYS A 359 -13.94 28.36 0.57
N ASP A 360 -13.87 27.67 1.71
CA ASP A 360 -12.70 27.60 2.59
C ASP A 360 -12.12 26.17 2.56
N ASN A 361 -11.86 25.68 1.34
CA ASN A 361 -11.53 24.29 1.07
C ASN A 361 -10.22 23.83 1.74
N THR A 362 -10.14 22.53 2.00
CA THR A 362 -8.95 21.87 2.58
C THR A 362 -8.13 21.13 1.51
N SER A 363 -8.21 21.61 0.26
CA SER A 363 -7.57 20.96 -0.89
C SER A 363 -6.05 21.00 -0.77
N TYR A 364 -5.40 20.00 -1.35
CA TYR A 364 -3.95 19.86 -1.27
C TYR A 364 -3.39 19.23 -2.54
N ILE A 365 -2.13 19.53 -2.82
CA ILE A 365 -1.34 18.92 -3.89
C ILE A 365 -0.31 18.00 -3.24
N ARG A 366 -0.07 16.88 -3.90
CA ARG A 366 1.04 15.99 -3.58
C ARG A 366 1.91 15.80 -4.79
N LEU A 367 3.20 16.12 -4.66
CA LEU A 367 4.20 15.71 -5.64
C LEU A 367 4.66 14.31 -5.25
N ASN A 368 4.59 13.34 -6.16
CA ASN A 368 5.09 11.99 -5.93
C ASN A 368 6.29 11.72 -6.85
N HIS A 369 7.32 11.10 -6.30
CA HIS A 369 8.44 10.52 -7.03
C HIS A 369 8.56 9.04 -6.69
N TYR A 370 8.57 8.20 -7.73
CA TYR A 370 8.73 6.75 -7.63
C TYR A 370 10.09 6.37 -8.24
N PRO A 371 11.09 6.06 -7.40
CA PRO A 371 12.40 5.63 -7.87
C PRO A 371 12.34 4.27 -8.59
N LEU A 372 13.40 3.96 -9.34
CA LEU A 372 13.60 2.63 -9.91
C LEU A 372 13.48 1.55 -8.83
N CYS A 373 12.72 0.51 -9.12
CA CYS A 373 12.55 -0.62 -8.22
C CYS A 373 13.24 -1.86 -8.79
N PRO A 374 14.13 -2.52 -8.03
CA PRO A 374 14.77 -3.75 -8.49
C PRO A 374 13.83 -4.97 -8.46
N ALA A 375 12.75 -4.92 -7.67
CA ALA A 375 11.76 -6.00 -7.58
C ALA A 375 10.31 -5.49 -7.74
N PRO A 376 9.94 -4.95 -8.92
CA PRO A 376 8.64 -4.32 -9.15
C PRO A 376 7.46 -5.29 -9.05
N HIS A 377 7.72 -6.59 -9.17
CA HIS A 377 6.72 -7.66 -9.02
C HIS A 377 6.31 -7.94 -7.56
N LEU A 378 7.00 -7.36 -6.57
CA LEU A 378 6.75 -7.58 -5.14
C LEU A 378 6.19 -6.37 -4.41
N VAL A 379 6.41 -5.18 -4.96
CA VAL A 379 6.15 -3.91 -4.28
C VAL A 379 5.16 -3.06 -5.06
N LEU A 380 4.56 -2.08 -4.39
CA LEU A 380 3.73 -1.07 -5.03
C LEU A 380 4.29 0.32 -4.72
N GLY A 381 4.19 1.22 -5.69
CA GLY A 381 4.47 2.64 -5.50
C GLY A 381 3.44 3.28 -4.59
N VAL A 382 2.17 2.87 -4.72
CA VAL A 382 1.10 3.15 -3.75
C VAL A 382 0.22 1.91 -3.64
N GLY A 383 -0.02 1.43 -2.42
CA GLY A 383 -0.96 0.35 -2.17
C GLY A 383 -2.40 0.65 -2.63
N ARG A 384 -3.27 -0.36 -2.63
CA ARG A 384 -4.67 -0.18 -3.01
C ARG A 384 -5.42 0.77 -2.05
N HIS A 385 -6.13 1.74 -2.61
CA HIS A 385 -6.90 2.71 -1.83
C HIS A 385 -8.02 3.35 -2.65
N LYS A 386 -8.86 4.10 -1.96
CA LYS A 386 -9.85 5.03 -2.50
C LYS A 386 -9.52 6.43 -1.99
N ASP A 387 -9.82 7.43 -2.80
CA ASP A 387 -9.60 8.83 -2.42
C ASP A 387 -10.74 9.35 -1.56
N ALA A 388 -10.38 9.98 -0.44
CA ALA A 388 -11.35 10.49 0.52
C ALA A 388 -12.05 11.78 0.08
N GLY A 389 -11.40 12.57 -0.79
CA GLY A 389 -11.87 13.89 -1.24
C GLY A 389 -13.12 13.83 -2.11
N ALA A 390 -13.46 14.96 -2.73
CA ALA A 390 -14.53 15.00 -3.72
C ALA A 390 -14.03 14.58 -5.10
N LEU A 391 -12.91 15.17 -5.54
CA LEU A 391 -12.30 14.88 -6.84
C LEU A 391 -10.78 14.86 -6.71
N THR A 392 -10.14 14.02 -7.51
CA THR A 392 -8.70 14.06 -7.73
C THR A 392 -8.42 14.42 -9.18
N ILE A 393 -7.49 15.35 -9.40
CA ILE A 393 -6.98 15.74 -10.71
C ILE A 393 -5.50 15.38 -10.76
N LEU A 394 -5.15 14.38 -11.56
CA LEU A 394 -3.82 13.79 -11.59
C LEU A 394 -3.11 14.14 -12.90
N ALA A 395 -2.00 14.88 -12.79
CA ALA A 395 -0.97 14.87 -13.82
C ALA A 395 -0.01 13.70 -13.60
N GLN A 396 0.31 12.97 -14.67
CA GLN A 396 1.35 11.93 -14.67
C GLN A 396 2.29 12.12 -15.85
N ASP A 397 3.50 11.58 -15.75
CA ASP A 397 4.46 11.53 -16.85
C ASP A 397 4.14 10.41 -17.86
N ASP A 398 5.07 10.17 -18.78
CA ASP A 398 4.97 9.17 -19.84
C ASP A 398 5.29 7.73 -19.37
N VAL A 399 5.63 7.51 -18.10
CA VAL A 399 5.97 6.19 -17.55
C VAL A 399 4.72 5.38 -17.22
N GLY A 400 3.63 6.04 -16.82
CA GLY A 400 2.39 5.37 -16.42
C GLY A 400 2.56 4.58 -15.12
N GLY A 401 1.73 3.57 -14.87
CA GLY A 401 1.79 2.74 -13.65
C GLY A 401 0.60 2.91 -12.70
N LEU A 402 -0.30 3.85 -12.96
CA LEU A 402 -1.60 3.89 -12.27
C LEU A 402 -2.46 2.71 -12.74
N GLU A 403 -2.95 1.91 -11.81
CA GLU A 403 -3.92 0.85 -12.06
C GLU A 403 -5.24 1.13 -11.36
N VAL A 404 -6.34 0.99 -12.09
CA VAL A 404 -7.71 1.20 -11.59
C VAL A 404 -8.43 -0.14 -11.57
N LYS A 405 -9.15 -0.44 -10.49
CA LYS A 405 -9.91 -1.67 -10.38
C LYS A 405 -11.23 -1.54 -11.11
N ARG A 406 -11.38 -2.25 -12.24
CA ARG A 406 -12.59 -2.20 -13.05
C ARG A 406 -13.77 -2.84 -12.31
N LYS A 407 -14.92 -2.17 -12.33
CA LYS A 407 -16.11 -2.59 -11.55
C LYS A 407 -16.76 -3.87 -12.06
N THR A 408 -16.68 -4.14 -13.37
CA THR A 408 -17.41 -5.24 -14.03
C THR A 408 -16.88 -6.62 -13.66
N ASP A 409 -15.57 -6.75 -13.43
CA ASP A 409 -14.89 -8.03 -13.18
C ASP A 409 -13.86 -7.97 -12.05
N GLY A 410 -13.57 -6.78 -11.50
CA GLY A 410 -12.62 -6.60 -10.41
C GLY A 410 -11.15 -6.63 -10.85
N GLU A 411 -10.88 -6.68 -12.16
CA GLU A 411 -9.51 -6.71 -12.68
C GLU A 411 -8.82 -5.34 -12.57
N TRP A 412 -7.50 -5.37 -12.40
CA TRP A 412 -6.66 -4.16 -12.37
C TRP A 412 -6.31 -3.73 -13.78
N ILE A 413 -6.63 -2.48 -14.11
CA ILE A 413 -6.51 -1.94 -15.46
C ILE A 413 -5.51 -0.79 -15.47
N LEU A 414 -4.44 -0.94 -16.26
CA LEU A 414 -3.37 0.05 -16.37
C LEU A 414 -3.84 1.28 -17.16
N VAL A 415 -3.83 2.45 -16.53
CA VAL A 415 -4.21 3.72 -17.17
C VAL A 415 -3.07 4.20 -18.06
N LYS A 416 -3.25 4.11 -19.38
CA LYS A 416 -2.27 4.57 -20.36
C LYS A 416 -2.09 6.09 -20.29
N PRO A 417 -0.85 6.60 -20.18
CA PRO A 417 -0.59 8.03 -20.26
C PRO A 417 -1.08 8.62 -21.58
N THR A 418 -2.00 9.58 -21.51
CA THR A 418 -2.38 10.42 -22.65
C THR A 418 -1.64 11.75 -22.58
N PRO A 419 -0.88 12.15 -23.63
CA PRO A 419 -0.15 13.41 -23.65
C PRO A 419 -1.07 14.60 -23.35
N ASN A 420 -0.58 15.50 -22.49
CA ASN A 420 -1.28 16.72 -22.07
C ASN A 420 -2.64 16.49 -21.38
N ALA A 421 -3.05 15.25 -21.09
CA ALA A 421 -4.30 14.98 -20.39
C ALA A 421 -4.12 14.98 -18.87
N TYR A 422 -5.22 15.22 -18.16
CA TYR A 422 -5.33 14.94 -16.72
C TYR A 422 -6.21 13.72 -16.49
N ILE A 423 -5.84 12.88 -15.54
CA ILE A 423 -6.72 11.80 -15.06
C ILE A 423 -7.57 12.34 -13.93
N ILE A 424 -8.86 12.12 -14.00
CA ILE A 424 -9.85 12.54 -13.01
C ILE A 424 -10.42 11.31 -12.36
N ASN A 425 -10.55 11.30 -11.03
CA ASN A 425 -11.38 10.34 -10.33
C ASN A 425 -12.30 11.00 -9.32
N VAL A 426 -13.49 10.40 -9.15
CA VAL A 426 -14.42 10.76 -8.09
C VAL A 426 -13.96 10.11 -6.79
N GLY A 427 -14.00 10.89 -5.71
CA GLY A 427 -13.68 10.40 -4.39
C GLY A 427 -14.93 10.07 -3.57
N ASP A 428 -14.68 9.62 -2.35
CA ASP A 428 -15.65 9.14 -1.39
C ASP A 428 -16.76 10.17 -1.10
N ILE A 429 -16.43 11.47 -1.07
CA ILE A 429 -17.43 12.53 -0.82
C ILE A 429 -18.49 12.58 -1.92
N ILE A 430 -18.09 12.50 -3.20
CA ILE A 430 -19.04 12.50 -4.32
C ILE A 430 -19.87 11.23 -4.30
N GLN A 431 -19.30 10.10 -3.89
CA GLN A 431 -20.06 8.86 -3.70
C GLN A 431 -21.15 9.01 -2.63
N VAL A 432 -20.83 9.62 -1.49
CA VAL A 432 -21.80 9.87 -0.42
C VAL A 432 -22.86 10.88 -0.86
N TRP A 433 -22.47 12.04 -1.37
CA TRP A 433 -23.39 13.08 -1.87
C TRP A 433 -24.34 12.54 -2.94
N SER A 434 -23.84 11.71 -3.86
CA SER A 434 -24.63 11.11 -4.93
C SER A 434 -25.43 9.88 -4.53
N ASN A 435 -25.38 9.48 -3.25
CA ASN A 435 -26.06 8.30 -2.71
C ASN A 435 -25.77 6.99 -3.50
N ASP A 436 -24.48 6.73 -3.77
CA ASP A 436 -23.96 5.64 -4.62
C ASP A 436 -24.30 5.73 -6.12
N LYS A 437 -24.84 6.86 -6.63
CA LYS A 437 -25.02 7.02 -8.09
C LYS A 437 -23.67 7.09 -8.80
N TYR A 438 -22.69 7.75 -8.19
CA TYR A 438 -21.28 7.70 -8.57
C TYR A 438 -20.49 6.97 -7.49
N GLU A 439 -19.44 6.25 -7.87
CA GLU A 439 -18.67 5.42 -6.94
C GLU A 439 -17.19 5.78 -7.03
N SER A 440 -16.59 5.97 -5.86
CA SER A 440 -15.15 6.08 -5.66
C SER A 440 -14.51 4.71 -5.90
N VAL A 441 -13.54 4.65 -6.81
CA VAL A 441 -12.97 3.36 -7.25
C VAL A 441 -11.61 3.09 -6.63
N GLU A 442 -11.39 1.82 -6.29
CA GLU A 442 -10.13 1.35 -5.74
C GLU A 442 -9.04 1.42 -6.84
N HIS A 443 -7.92 2.05 -6.54
CA HIS A 443 -6.80 2.20 -7.44
C HIS A 443 -5.47 1.98 -6.70
N ARG A 444 -4.40 1.66 -7.43
CA ARG A 444 -3.05 1.45 -6.92
C ARG A 444 -2.01 1.96 -7.93
N VAL A 445 -0.74 2.03 -7.52
CA VAL A 445 0.35 2.42 -8.42
C VAL A 445 1.42 1.34 -8.42
N ILE A 446 1.68 0.75 -9.59
CA ILE A 446 2.81 -0.17 -9.81
C ILE A 446 4.09 0.62 -10.09
N VAL A 447 5.23 -0.02 -9.87
CA VAL A 447 6.56 0.55 -10.14
C VAL A 447 7.28 -0.31 -11.17
N ASN A 448 8.42 0.17 -11.67
CA ASN A 448 9.21 -0.52 -12.69
C ASN A 448 10.72 -0.37 -12.38
N SER A 449 11.54 -1.15 -13.08
CA SER A 449 12.99 -1.17 -12.94
C SER A 449 13.75 -0.21 -13.86
N ASP A 450 13.06 0.41 -14.83
CA ASP A 450 13.69 0.97 -16.02
C ASP A 450 13.67 2.50 -16.04
N LYS A 451 12.62 3.13 -15.50
CA LYS A 451 12.43 4.57 -15.50
C LYS A 451 11.71 5.07 -14.24
N GLU A 452 12.27 6.12 -13.63
CA GLU A 452 11.64 6.86 -12.54
C GLU A 452 10.33 7.50 -13.00
N ARG A 453 9.32 7.51 -12.12
CA ARG A 453 8.01 8.08 -12.40
C ARG A 453 7.73 9.30 -11.52
N PHE A 454 7.09 10.30 -12.08
CA PHE A 454 6.58 11.48 -11.37
C PHE A 454 5.08 11.63 -11.59
N SER A 455 4.38 12.09 -10.56
CA SER A 455 2.99 12.50 -10.70
C SER A 455 2.57 13.53 -9.68
N VAL A 456 1.64 14.39 -10.07
CA VAL A 456 1.16 15.53 -9.30
C VAL A 456 -0.36 15.46 -9.17
N PRO A 457 -0.92 14.64 -8.25
CA PRO A 457 -2.32 14.72 -7.87
C PRO A 457 -2.64 16.00 -7.10
N PHE A 458 -3.72 16.65 -7.52
CA PHE A 458 -4.46 17.66 -6.78
C PHE A 458 -5.72 17.01 -6.21
N PHE A 459 -5.90 17.09 -4.89
CA PHE A 459 -7.05 16.55 -4.18
C PHE A 459 -7.99 17.70 -3.82
N PHE A 460 -9.17 17.73 -4.42
CA PHE A 460 -10.21 18.71 -4.16
C PHE A 460 -11.08 18.27 -3.00
N CYS A 461 -10.95 18.96 -1.86
CA CYS A 461 -11.56 18.58 -0.59
C CYS A 461 -12.38 19.76 -0.05
N PRO A 462 -13.58 19.54 0.50
CA PRO A 462 -14.41 20.65 0.98
C PRO A 462 -13.81 21.32 2.23
N GLU A 463 -14.49 22.36 2.70
CA GLU A 463 -14.18 23.00 3.99
C GLU A 463 -14.27 21.98 5.13
N HIS A 464 -13.38 22.10 6.12
CA HIS A 464 -13.32 21.19 7.27
C HIS A 464 -14.64 21.10 8.07
N SER A 465 -15.46 22.15 8.08
CA SER A 465 -16.74 22.19 8.78
C SER A 465 -17.87 21.45 8.05
N THR A 466 -17.65 21.05 6.79
CA THR A 466 -18.66 20.43 5.93
C THR A 466 -19.18 19.13 6.51
N TRP A 467 -20.51 19.01 6.58
CA TRP A 467 -21.21 17.76 6.83
C TRP A 467 -21.45 17.04 5.50
N VAL A 468 -20.96 15.82 5.41
CA VAL A 468 -21.05 14.97 4.23
C VAL A 468 -22.17 13.95 4.46
N GLU A 469 -23.21 14.04 3.64
CA GLU A 469 -24.40 13.18 3.68
C GLU A 469 -25.07 13.13 2.30
N PRO A 470 -25.92 12.13 2.00
CA PRO A 470 -26.65 12.07 0.74
C PRO A 470 -27.43 13.36 0.47
N LEU A 471 -27.27 13.95 -0.73
CA LEU A 471 -27.97 15.18 -1.09
C LEU A 471 -29.47 14.93 -1.14
N GLU A 472 -30.23 15.85 -0.56
CA GLU A 472 -31.70 15.75 -0.44
C GLU A 472 -32.38 15.57 -1.80
N GLU A 473 -31.83 16.19 -2.85
CA GLU A 473 -32.34 16.14 -4.22
C GLU A 473 -32.16 14.75 -4.87
N LEU A 474 -31.28 13.90 -4.31
CA LEU A 474 -30.91 12.60 -4.86
C LEU A 474 -31.47 11.42 -4.04
N ILE A 475 -32.25 11.71 -3.01
CA ILE A 475 -32.94 10.71 -2.19
C ILE A 475 -34.45 10.84 -2.30
N ASN A 476 -35.15 9.71 -2.24
CA ASN A 476 -36.61 9.64 -2.21
C ASN A 476 -37.06 8.31 -1.58
N LYS A 477 -38.35 7.97 -1.67
CA LYS A 477 -38.87 6.73 -1.08
C LYS A 477 -38.30 5.47 -1.75
N GLU A 478 -38.00 5.55 -3.04
CA GLU A 478 -37.47 4.46 -3.85
C GLU A 478 -35.93 4.37 -3.77
N ASN A 479 -35.25 5.48 -3.49
CA ASN A 479 -33.80 5.59 -3.26
C ASN A 479 -33.53 6.29 -1.91
N PRO A 480 -33.75 5.63 -0.77
CA PRO A 480 -33.52 6.24 0.55
C PRO A 480 -32.02 6.52 0.77
N ALA A 481 -31.72 7.38 1.74
CA ALA A 481 -30.35 7.66 2.15
C ALA A 481 -29.63 6.35 2.54
N LYS A 482 -28.43 6.14 1.96
CA LYS A 482 -27.58 4.97 2.23
C LYS A 482 -26.47 5.25 3.23
N TYR A 483 -26.29 6.52 3.61
CA TYR A 483 -25.23 6.98 4.49
C TYR A 483 -25.78 7.92 5.57
N LYS A 484 -25.22 7.81 6.77
CA LYS A 484 -25.35 8.75 7.87
C LYS A 484 -24.40 9.94 7.64
N ALA A 485 -24.80 11.11 8.11
CA ALA A 485 -23.97 12.31 8.04
C ALA A 485 -22.68 12.18 8.87
N TYR A 486 -21.59 12.75 8.36
CA TYR A 486 -20.34 12.90 9.10
C TYR A 486 -19.63 14.21 8.78
N ASN A 487 -18.86 14.75 9.74
CA ASN A 487 -18.07 15.95 9.51
C ASN A 487 -16.75 15.61 8.79
N TRP A 488 -16.47 16.31 7.68
CA TRP A 488 -15.27 16.11 6.86
C TRP A 488 -13.97 16.34 7.64
N GLY A 489 -13.85 17.44 8.37
CA GLY A 489 -12.63 17.77 9.11
C GLY A 489 -12.27 16.71 10.15
N LYS A 490 -13.26 16.19 10.88
CA LYS A 490 -13.09 15.10 11.85
C LYS A 490 -12.72 13.78 11.17
N PHE A 491 -13.38 13.47 10.06
CA PHE A 491 -13.05 12.30 9.25
C PHE A 491 -11.61 12.37 8.73
N TYR A 492 -11.21 13.52 8.18
CA TYR A 492 -9.87 13.79 7.68
C TYR A 492 -8.81 13.68 8.79
N ALA A 493 -9.05 14.31 9.95
CA ALA A 493 -8.15 14.23 11.11
C ALA A 493 -7.97 12.79 11.59
N ASN A 494 -9.04 11.98 11.61
CA ASN A 494 -8.97 10.56 11.98
C ASN A 494 -8.13 9.75 10.98
N ARG A 495 -8.39 9.91 9.67
CA ARG A 495 -7.65 9.19 8.63
C ARG A 495 -6.15 9.47 8.63
N ARG A 496 -5.72 10.67 9.05
CA ARG A 496 -4.29 11.02 9.12
C ARG A 496 -3.55 10.38 10.29
N ARG A 497 -4.24 9.85 11.31
CA ARG A 497 -3.58 9.26 12.49
C ARG A 497 -2.66 8.09 12.13
N SER A 498 -3.04 7.30 11.12
CA SER A 498 -2.23 6.16 10.66
C SER A 498 -0.98 6.58 9.87
N ASN A 499 -0.85 7.85 9.48
CA ASN A 499 0.25 8.29 8.62
C ASN A 499 1.60 8.33 9.37
N PHE A 500 1.56 8.46 10.70
CA PHE A 500 2.76 8.56 11.55
C PHE A 500 2.95 7.36 12.48
N LYS A 501 1.86 6.67 12.84
CA LYS A 501 1.91 5.50 13.72
C LYS A 501 1.00 4.42 13.17
N LYS A 502 1.51 3.19 13.08
CA LYS A 502 0.67 2.02 12.83
C LYS A 502 -0.34 1.89 13.98
N LEU A 503 -1.62 1.95 13.64
CA LEU A 503 -2.70 1.70 14.58
C LEU A 503 -3.21 0.27 14.35
N ASP A 504 -3.48 -0.46 15.42
CA ASP A 504 -4.08 -1.80 15.35
C ASP A 504 -5.59 -1.75 15.07
N VAL A 505 -6.10 -0.60 14.60
CA VAL A 505 -7.50 -0.40 14.19
C VAL A 505 -7.57 -0.02 12.71
N PRO A 506 -8.56 -0.51 11.95
CA PRO A 506 -8.76 -0.11 10.56
C PRO A 506 -9.00 1.41 10.45
N ASN A 507 -8.41 2.02 9.42
CA ASN A 507 -8.67 3.43 9.10
C ASN A 507 -10.15 3.65 8.83
N ILE A 508 -10.70 4.74 9.36
CA ILE A 508 -12.09 5.12 9.10
C ILE A 508 -12.33 5.27 7.57
N GLN A 509 -13.38 4.64 7.07
CA GLN A 509 -13.85 4.71 5.67
C GLN A 509 -15.34 5.08 5.65
N ILE A 510 -15.86 5.46 4.47
CA ILE A 510 -17.27 5.81 4.29
C ILE A 510 -18.25 4.66 4.58
N TYR A 511 -17.84 3.39 4.46
CA TYR A 511 -18.71 2.27 4.78
C TYR A 511 -19.08 2.20 6.27
N HIS A 512 -18.30 2.81 7.17
CA HIS A 512 -18.68 2.92 8.60
C HIS A 512 -19.89 3.84 8.81
N PHE A 513 -20.19 4.68 7.84
CA PHE A 513 -21.36 5.57 7.85
C PHE A 513 -22.51 5.00 7.03
N ARG A 514 -22.39 3.83 6.40
CA ARG A 514 -23.49 3.20 5.66
C ARG A 514 -24.64 2.83 6.61
N ILE A 515 -25.89 3.02 6.17
CA ILE A 515 -27.12 2.72 6.94
C ILE A 515 -27.47 1.24 6.87
#